data_AF-A0AAD0VMJ2-F1
#
_entry.id   AF-A0AAD0VMJ2-F1
#
_cell.length_a   1.000
_cell.length_b   1.000
_cell.length_c   1.000
_cell.angle_alpha   90.00
_cell.angle_beta   90.00
_cell.angle_gamma   90.00
#
_symmetry.space_group_name_H-M   'P 1'
#
loop_
_entity.id
_entity.type
_entity.pdbx_description
1 polymer ?
#
loop_
_entity_poly.entity_id
_entity_poly.type
_entity_poly.pdbx_seq_one_letter_code
_entity_poly.pdbx_strand_id
1 'polypeptide(L)'
;MTKEMIMTTLFEFSAPTYYKWKKQDKRKIISLLEYAFSDDDLIEFINSGKISKIENMGNDDYLLDLSMKFYKLLRHITNYKVAKKVLELLEFSFERNRDKIIIEEIAELIYKESDFYTSMKLAILNLLQKQEPLVLEYLSKNRAKIENEFTKKGSRMLKKIDFLSPSIA
;
A
#
# COMPACT_ATOMS: atom_id res chain seq x y z
N MET A 1 6.95 27.92 -5.33
CA MET A 1 6.27 28.93 -6.16
C MET A 1 5.13 29.56 -5.36
N THR A 2 4.70 30.80 -5.64
CA THR A 2 3.49 31.35 -5.01
C THR A 2 2.24 30.69 -5.60
N LYS A 3 1.12 30.70 -4.87
CA LYS A 3 -0.15 30.12 -5.36
C LYS A 3 -0.67 30.75 -6.65
N GLU A 4 -0.43 32.04 -6.83
CA GLU A 4 -0.68 32.73 -8.09
C GLU A 4 0.17 32.13 -9.22
N MET A 5 1.49 32.04 -9.03
CA MET A 5 2.41 31.48 -10.03
C MET A 5 2.07 30.03 -10.39
N ILE A 6 1.68 29.21 -9.42
CA ILE A 6 1.24 27.82 -9.66
C ILE A 6 0.05 27.83 -10.62
N MET A 7 -0.98 28.63 -10.33
CA MET A 7 -2.21 28.65 -11.12
C MET A 7 -2.04 29.27 -12.50
N THR A 8 -1.24 30.34 -12.63
CA THR A 8 -0.95 30.95 -13.93
C THR A 8 -0.11 30.04 -14.82
N THR A 9 0.79 29.26 -14.23
CA THR A 9 1.58 28.25 -14.97
C THR A 9 0.71 27.06 -15.36
N LEU A 10 -0.08 26.51 -14.44
CA LEU A 10 -0.93 25.33 -14.68
C LEU A 10 -1.96 25.54 -15.79
N PHE A 11 -2.54 26.74 -15.87
CA PHE A 11 -3.58 27.07 -16.84
C PHE A 11 -3.11 27.99 -17.97
N GLU A 12 -1.83 28.34 -17.98
CA GLU A 12 -1.20 29.19 -19.00
C GLU A 12 -1.93 30.53 -19.24
N PHE A 13 -2.37 31.18 -18.16
CA PHE A 13 -3.03 32.49 -18.22
C PHE A 13 -2.36 33.55 -17.34
N SER A 14 -2.75 34.81 -17.53
CA SER A 14 -2.21 35.95 -16.78
C SER A 14 -2.68 36.04 -15.32
N ALA A 15 -1.87 36.63 -14.43
CA ALA A 15 -2.24 36.86 -13.03
C ALA A 15 -3.58 37.63 -12.83
N PRO A 16 -3.93 38.66 -13.64
CA PRO A 16 -5.27 39.25 -13.57
C PRO A 16 -6.41 38.24 -13.78
N THR A 17 -6.23 37.30 -14.70
CA THR A 17 -7.20 36.23 -14.96
C THR A 17 -7.35 35.32 -13.74
N TYR A 18 -6.25 34.98 -13.05
CA TYR A 18 -6.29 34.22 -11.79
C TYR A 18 -7.20 34.91 -10.76
N TYR A 19 -6.95 36.19 -10.48
CA TYR A 19 -7.71 36.93 -9.47
C TYR A 19 -9.18 37.10 -9.85
N LYS A 20 -9.46 37.32 -11.13
CA LYS A 20 -10.84 37.33 -11.65
C LYS A 20 -11.52 35.98 -11.38
N TRP A 21 -10.89 34.88 -11.76
CA TRP A 21 -11.47 33.54 -11.59
C TRP A 21 -11.65 33.15 -10.13
N LYS A 22 -10.72 33.54 -9.26
CA LYS A 22 -10.74 33.22 -7.84
C LYS A 22 -11.72 34.09 -7.06
N LYS A 23 -11.72 35.41 -7.27
CA LYS A 23 -12.45 36.37 -6.42
C LYS A 23 -13.79 36.81 -7.03
N GLN A 24 -13.82 37.11 -8.33
CA GLN A 24 -15.00 37.65 -9.01
C GLN A 24 -15.91 36.53 -9.49
N ASP A 25 -15.39 35.68 -10.38
CA ASP A 25 -16.17 34.61 -11.03
C ASP A 25 -16.34 33.40 -10.09
N LYS A 26 -15.49 33.27 -9.06
CA LYS A 26 -15.46 32.16 -8.09
C LYS A 26 -15.57 30.79 -8.77
N ARG A 27 -14.77 30.58 -9.82
CA ARG A 27 -14.85 29.36 -10.63
C ARG A 27 -14.58 28.13 -9.77
N LYS A 28 -15.51 27.18 -9.79
CA LYS A 28 -15.47 25.96 -8.97
C LYS A 28 -14.20 25.12 -9.16
N ILE A 29 -13.55 25.22 -10.32
CA ILE A 29 -12.29 24.52 -10.59
C ILE A 29 -11.17 24.95 -9.64
N ILE A 30 -11.11 26.23 -9.25
CA ILE A 30 -10.10 26.72 -8.30
C ILE A 30 -10.32 26.11 -6.93
N SER A 31 -11.56 26.13 -6.43
CA SER A 31 -11.91 25.51 -5.15
C SER A 31 -11.72 23.98 -5.16
N LEU A 32 -11.96 23.33 -6.30
CA LEU A 32 -11.74 21.89 -6.43
C LEU A 32 -10.25 21.55 -6.30
N LEU A 33 -9.39 22.30 -7.00
CA LEU A 33 -7.93 22.10 -6.92
C LEU A 33 -7.41 22.38 -5.51
N GLU A 34 -7.88 23.45 -4.86
CA GLU A 34 -7.49 23.79 -3.48
C GLU A 34 -7.99 22.78 -2.45
N TYR A 35 -9.09 22.08 -2.72
CA TYR A 35 -9.61 21.01 -1.88
C TYR A 35 -8.84 19.69 -2.06
N ALA A 36 -8.55 19.33 -3.31
CA ALA A 36 -8.02 18.00 -3.64
C ALA A 36 -6.49 17.92 -3.55
N PHE A 37 -5.77 19.03 -3.77
CA PHE A 37 -4.32 19.04 -3.95
C PHE A 37 -3.64 20.09 -3.06
N SER A 38 -2.46 19.73 -2.55
CA SER A 38 -1.54 20.69 -1.94
C SER A 38 -0.81 21.50 -3.00
N ASP A 39 -0.19 22.61 -2.59
CA ASP A 39 0.63 23.42 -3.50
C ASP A 39 1.83 22.62 -4.02
N ASP A 40 2.40 21.71 -3.22
CA ASP A 40 3.50 20.83 -3.62
C ASP A 40 3.07 19.80 -4.68
N ASP A 41 1.87 19.21 -4.54
CA ASP A 41 1.31 18.28 -5.55
C ASP A 41 1.15 18.97 -6.91
N LEU A 42 0.67 20.23 -6.91
CA LEU A 42 0.49 21.01 -8.13
C LEU A 42 1.84 21.39 -8.76
N ILE A 43 2.85 21.72 -7.95
CA ILE A 43 4.22 21.99 -8.43
C ILE A 43 4.82 20.72 -9.05
N GLU A 44 4.62 19.56 -8.42
CA GLU A 44 5.06 18.27 -8.94
C GLU A 44 4.47 17.98 -10.32
N PHE A 45 3.15 18.20 -10.46
CA PHE A 45 2.45 18.02 -11.72
C PHE A 45 2.96 18.95 -12.83
N ILE A 46 3.20 20.23 -12.52
CA ILE A 46 3.76 21.19 -13.48
C ILE A 46 5.13 20.72 -14.00
N ASN A 47 5.97 20.15 -13.14
CA ASN A 47 7.32 19.75 -13.51
C ASN A 47 7.39 18.39 -14.23
N SER A 48 6.53 17.44 -13.87
CA SER A 48 6.65 16.03 -14.28
C SER A 48 5.47 15.51 -15.11
N GLY A 49 4.36 16.23 -15.15
CA GLY A 49 3.08 15.78 -15.71
C GLY A 49 2.36 14.72 -14.87
N LYS A 50 2.87 14.40 -13.67
CA LYS A 50 2.33 13.39 -12.76
C LYS A 50 2.32 13.90 -11.31
N ILE A 51 1.51 13.24 -10.47
CA ILE A 51 1.49 13.46 -9.02
C ILE A 51 1.79 12.12 -8.36
N SER A 52 2.94 11.98 -7.70
CA SER A 52 3.40 10.73 -7.10
C SER A 52 2.38 10.17 -6.12
N LYS A 53 1.71 11.03 -5.36
CA LYS A 53 0.65 10.61 -4.43
C LYS A 53 -0.49 9.87 -5.15
N ILE A 54 -0.90 10.33 -6.33
CA ILE A 54 -1.97 9.68 -7.11
C ILE A 54 -1.47 8.36 -7.71
N GLU A 55 -0.27 8.34 -8.26
CA GLU A 55 0.34 7.10 -8.80
C GLU A 55 0.51 6.05 -7.70
N ASN A 56 0.90 6.48 -6.50
CA ASN A 56 1.09 5.61 -5.35
C ASN A 56 -0.24 5.10 -4.77
N MET A 57 -1.35 5.85 -4.87
CA MET A 57 -2.67 5.36 -4.43
C MET A 57 -3.12 4.12 -5.19
N GLY A 58 -2.90 4.07 -6.51
CA GLY A 58 -3.22 2.89 -7.33
C GLY A 58 -2.38 1.67 -6.95
N ASN A 59 -1.10 1.90 -6.65
CA ASN A 59 -0.19 0.85 -6.19
C ASN A 59 -0.51 0.38 -4.76
N ASP A 60 -0.86 1.28 -3.85
CA ASP A 60 -1.17 0.95 -2.46
C ASP A 60 -2.45 0.12 -2.33
N ASP A 61 -3.49 0.43 -3.12
CA ASP A 61 -4.73 -0.36 -3.13
C ASP A 61 -4.50 -1.75 -3.73
N TYR A 62 -3.68 -1.85 -4.78
CA TYR A 62 -3.26 -3.12 -5.36
C TYR A 62 -2.45 -3.97 -4.37
N LEU A 63 -1.43 -3.37 -3.74
CA LEU A 63 -0.61 -4.02 -2.72
C LEU A 63 -1.43 -4.42 -1.49
N LEU A 64 -2.43 -3.62 -1.12
CA LEU A 64 -3.38 -3.97 -0.07
C LEU A 64 -4.19 -5.22 -0.45
N ASP A 65 -4.71 -5.30 -1.67
CA ASP A 65 -5.48 -6.48 -2.12
C ASP A 65 -4.61 -7.76 -2.11
N LEU A 66 -3.38 -7.69 -2.62
CA LEU A 66 -2.43 -8.80 -2.57
C LEU A 66 -2.07 -9.19 -1.14
N SER A 67 -1.79 -8.22 -0.28
CA SER A 67 -1.49 -8.43 1.14
C SER A 67 -2.66 -9.09 1.88
N MET A 68 -3.89 -8.68 1.54
CA MET A 68 -5.11 -9.27 2.09
C MET A 68 -5.32 -10.71 1.63
N LYS A 69 -5.04 -11.02 0.35
CA LYS A 69 -5.05 -12.39 -0.18
C LYS A 69 -4.01 -13.26 0.51
N PHE A 70 -2.79 -12.75 0.67
CA PHE A 70 -1.73 -13.42 1.43
C PHE A 70 -2.18 -13.74 2.85
N TYR A 71 -2.68 -12.75 3.60
CA TYR A 71 -3.10 -12.95 4.98
C TYR A 71 -4.28 -13.92 5.11
N LYS A 72 -5.22 -13.89 4.16
CA LYS A 72 -6.33 -14.85 4.05
C LYS A 72 -5.80 -16.29 3.88
N LEU A 73 -4.84 -16.49 2.98
CA LEU A 73 -4.25 -17.79 2.70
C LEU A 73 -3.42 -18.29 3.90
N LEU A 74 -2.62 -17.41 4.50
CA LEU A 74 -1.84 -17.70 5.70
C LEU A 74 -2.73 -18.21 6.83
N ARG A 75 -3.87 -17.55 7.10
CA ARG A 75 -4.85 -18.00 8.09
C ARG A 75 -5.47 -19.35 7.76
N HIS A 76 -5.70 -19.62 6.48
CA HIS A 76 -6.29 -20.89 6.02
C HIS A 76 -5.35 -22.08 6.22
N ILE A 77 -4.05 -21.92 5.91
CA ILE A 77 -3.05 -22.99 6.08
C ILE A 77 -2.55 -23.13 7.52
N THR A 78 -2.80 -22.14 8.37
CA THR A 78 -2.39 -22.13 9.78
C THR A 78 -3.60 -21.98 10.71
N ASN A 79 -3.72 -20.84 11.40
CA ASN A 79 -4.87 -20.37 12.14
C ASN A 79 -4.69 -18.87 12.42
N TYR A 80 -5.67 -18.24 13.07
CA TYR A 80 -5.59 -16.81 13.39
C TYR A 80 -4.38 -16.44 14.26
N LYS A 81 -4.10 -17.20 15.33
CA LYS A 81 -3.01 -16.92 16.27
C LYS A 81 -1.66 -16.96 15.56
N VAL A 82 -1.43 -18.01 14.76
CA VAL A 82 -0.20 -18.20 14.01
C VAL A 82 -0.04 -17.15 12.91
N ALA A 83 -1.09 -16.90 12.12
CA ALA A 83 -1.02 -15.91 11.04
C ALA A 83 -0.69 -14.51 11.57
N LYS A 84 -1.30 -14.13 12.69
CA LYS A 84 -0.97 -12.88 13.39
C LYS A 84 0.51 -12.85 13.79
N LYS A 85 0.98 -13.91 14.46
CA LYS A 85 2.38 -14.01 14.91
C LYS A 85 3.37 -13.94 13.74
N VAL A 86 3.06 -14.54 12.59
CA VAL A 86 3.89 -14.44 11.38
C VAL A 86 3.98 -12.98 10.89
N LEU A 87 2.88 -12.21 10.89
CA LEU A 87 2.95 -10.79 10.52
C LEU A 87 3.80 -9.99 11.51
N GLU A 88 3.72 -10.29 12.81
CA GLU A 88 4.57 -9.68 13.84
C GLU A 88 6.07 -9.98 13.58
N LEU A 89 6.41 -11.21 13.17
CA LEU A 89 7.79 -11.59 12.83
C LEU A 89 8.29 -10.89 11.56
N LEU A 90 7.42 -10.69 10.56
CA LEU A 90 7.74 -9.96 9.33
C LEU A 90 8.04 -8.48 9.60
N GLU A 91 7.19 -7.82 10.39
CA GLU A 91 7.38 -6.43 10.81
C GLU A 91 8.68 -6.29 11.62
N PHE A 92 8.86 -7.15 12.62
CA PHE A 92 10.08 -7.14 13.46
C PHE A 92 11.37 -7.33 12.64
N SER A 93 11.39 -8.30 11.72
CA SER A 93 12.55 -8.53 10.85
C SER A 93 12.82 -7.32 9.95
N PHE A 94 11.77 -6.72 9.40
CA PHE A 94 11.88 -5.56 8.52
C PHE A 94 12.47 -4.33 9.22
N GLU A 95 11.96 -4.01 10.41
CA GLU A 95 12.48 -2.91 11.24
C GLU A 95 13.94 -3.14 11.65
N ARG A 96 14.27 -4.37 12.08
CA ARG A 96 15.63 -4.75 12.47
C ARG A 96 16.63 -4.59 11.31
N ASN A 97 16.18 -4.81 10.08
CA ASN A 97 17.00 -4.81 8.87
C ASN A 97 16.99 -3.49 8.11
N ARG A 98 16.62 -2.38 8.77
CA ARG A 98 16.57 -1.04 8.17
C ARG A 98 15.67 -1.01 6.93
N ASP A 99 14.45 -1.50 7.12
CA ASP A 99 13.40 -1.52 6.09
C ASP A 99 13.75 -2.37 4.87
N LYS A 100 14.35 -3.54 5.11
CA LYS A 100 14.67 -4.53 4.06
C LYS A 100 14.12 -5.91 4.39
N ILE A 101 13.61 -6.60 3.38
CA ILE A 101 13.17 -7.99 3.49
C ILE A 101 14.39 -8.91 3.33
N ILE A 102 14.69 -9.68 4.38
CA ILE A 102 15.74 -10.71 4.38
C ILE A 102 15.09 -12.05 4.71
N ILE A 103 14.89 -12.89 3.69
CA ILE A 103 14.11 -14.13 3.80
C ILE A 103 14.76 -15.12 4.77
N GLU A 104 16.09 -15.18 4.80
CA GLU A 104 16.87 -16.05 5.67
C GLU A 104 16.63 -15.75 7.15
N GLU A 105 16.59 -14.46 7.50
CA GLU A 105 16.32 -14.04 8.88
C GLU A 105 14.86 -14.28 9.28
N ILE A 106 13.92 -14.01 8.37
CA ILE A 106 12.51 -14.32 8.57
C ILE A 106 12.34 -15.83 8.78
N ALA A 107 13.05 -16.65 8.01
CA ALA A 107 13.06 -18.10 8.17
C ALA A 107 13.60 -18.53 9.53
N GLU A 108 14.72 -17.97 9.95
CA GLU A 108 15.29 -18.26 11.27
C GLU A 108 14.30 -17.92 12.40
N LEU A 109 13.63 -16.77 12.32
CA LEU A 109 12.61 -16.37 13.30
C LEU A 109 11.43 -17.35 13.32
N ILE A 110 10.92 -17.75 12.14
CA ILE A 110 9.84 -18.73 12.03
C ILE A 110 10.25 -20.08 12.61
N TYR A 111 11.48 -20.54 12.37
CA TYR A 111 11.96 -21.82 12.90
C TYR A 111 12.21 -21.80 14.41
N LYS A 112 12.57 -20.65 14.99
CA LYS A 112 12.72 -20.46 16.43
C LYS A 112 11.41 -20.42 17.20
N GLU A 113 10.29 -20.12 16.52
CA GLU A 113 8.98 -20.04 17.18
C GLU A 113 8.51 -21.44 17.62
N SER A 114 8.35 -21.64 18.93
CA SER A 114 7.99 -22.93 19.52
C SER A 114 6.54 -23.31 19.28
N ASP A 115 5.67 -22.30 19.14
CA ASP A 115 4.23 -22.48 18.92
C ASP A 115 3.91 -22.98 17.50
N PHE A 116 4.89 -23.02 16.60
CA PHE A 116 4.69 -23.43 15.21
C PHE A 116 5.17 -24.88 14.99
N TYR A 117 4.27 -25.74 14.50
CA TYR A 117 4.64 -27.11 14.11
C TYR A 117 5.52 -27.12 12.85
N THR A 118 6.40 -28.11 12.71
CA THR A 118 7.36 -28.18 11.59
C THR A 118 6.73 -28.12 10.20
N SER A 119 5.63 -28.86 9.99
CA SER A 119 4.88 -28.83 8.72
C SER A 119 4.31 -27.45 8.41
N MET A 120 3.88 -26.73 9.45
CA MET A 120 3.37 -25.37 9.36
C MET A 120 4.47 -24.36 9.05
N LYS A 121 5.64 -24.46 9.70
CA LYS A 121 6.83 -23.64 9.42
C LYS A 121 7.20 -23.70 7.94
N LEU A 122 7.27 -24.90 7.38
CA LEU A 122 7.57 -25.11 5.97
C LEU A 122 6.50 -24.49 5.06
N ALA A 123 5.21 -24.66 5.39
CA ALA A 123 4.12 -24.09 4.60
C ALA A 123 4.13 -22.55 4.61
N ILE A 124 4.42 -21.93 5.76
CA ILE A 124 4.56 -20.47 5.88
C ILE A 124 5.72 -19.98 5.00
N LEU A 125 6.87 -20.64 5.05
CA LEU A 125 8.04 -20.24 4.26
C LEU A 125 7.81 -20.37 2.76
N ASN A 126 7.21 -21.47 2.34
CA ASN A 126 6.82 -21.64 0.93
C ASN A 126 5.84 -20.56 0.47
N LEU A 127 4.94 -20.11 1.36
CA LEU A 127 4.02 -19.03 1.05
C LEU A 127 4.75 -17.69 0.90
N LEU A 128 5.69 -17.39 1.81
CA LEU A 128 6.51 -16.17 1.79
C LEU A 128 7.39 -16.09 0.53
N GLN A 129 8.08 -17.18 0.19
CA GLN A 129 8.97 -17.23 -0.98
C GLN A 129 8.23 -17.06 -2.31
N LYS A 130 6.93 -17.34 -2.35
CA LYS A 130 6.08 -17.15 -3.54
C LYS A 130 5.53 -15.74 -3.66
N GLN A 131 5.71 -14.87 -2.66
CA GLN A 131 5.27 -13.49 -2.74
C GLN A 131 6.31 -12.60 -3.39
N GLU A 132 5.85 -11.57 -4.08
CA GLU A 132 6.72 -10.51 -4.56
C GLU A 132 7.30 -9.73 -3.36
N PRO A 133 8.57 -9.29 -3.42
CA PRO A 133 9.21 -8.54 -2.34
C PRO A 133 8.42 -7.30 -1.92
N LEU A 134 7.83 -6.58 -2.88
CA LEU A 134 7.02 -5.39 -2.61
C LEU A 134 5.77 -5.68 -1.76
N VAL A 135 5.16 -6.85 -1.92
CA VAL A 135 4.03 -7.28 -1.10
C VAL A 135 4.50 -7.58 0.32
N LEU A 136 5.66 -8.22 0.49
CA LEU A 136 6.24 -8.48 1.80
C LEU A 136 6.63 -7.18 2.51
N GLU A 137 7.23 -6.22 1.81
CA GLU A 137 7.51 -4.89 2.33
C GLU A 137 6.23 -4.17 2.77
N TYR A 138 5.18 -4.21 1.94
CA TYR A 138 3.90 -3.60 2.27
C TYR A 138 3.27 -4.26 3.50
N LEU A 139 3.29 -5.60 3.59
CA LEU A 139 2.81 -6.36 4.75
C LEU A 139 3.54 -5.93 6.03
N SER A 140 4.87 -5.84 5.99
CA SER A 140 5.69 -5.44 7.13
C SER A 140 5.41 -4.01 7.58
N LYS A 141 5.26 -3.06 6.64
CA LYS A 141 4.95 -1.64 6.97
C LYS A 141 3.53 -1.41 7.47
N ASN A 142 2.58 -2.27 7.08
CA ASN A 142 1.15 -2.01 7.25
C ASN A 142 0.41 -3.06 8.08
N ARG A 143 1.10 -3.84 8.92
CA ARG A 143 0.52 -4.93 9.73
C ARG A 143 -0.81 -4.57 10.36
N ALA A 144 -0.86 -3.47 11.12
CA ALA A 144 -2.07 -3.03 11.83
C ALA A 144 -3.23 -2.70 10.87
N LYS A 145 -2.93 -2.09 9.71
CA LYS A 145 -3.93 -1.80 8.67
C LYS A 145 -4.51 -3.09 8.09
N ILE A 146 -3.68 -4.09 7.81
CA ILE A 146 -4.11 -5.39 7.26
C ILE A 146 -5.00 -6.14 8.26
N GLU A 147 -4.62 -6.20 9.54
CA GLU A 147 -5.43 -6.83 10.58
C GLU A 147 -6.79 -6.13 10.74
N ASN A 148 -6.80 -4.80 10.77
CA ASN A 148 -8.02 -4.00 10.88
C ASN A 148 -8.92 -4.14 9.64
N GLU A 149 -8.36 -4.12 8.43
CA GLU A 149 -9.13 -4.27 7.20
C GLU A 149 -9.71 -5.69 7.06
N PHE A 150 -8.98 -6.71 7.51
CA PHE A 150 -9.48 -8.10 7.53
C PHE A 150 -10.61 -8.30 8.53
N THR A 151 -10.57 -7.65 9.69
CA THR A 151 -11.66 -7.73 10.67
C THR A 151 -12.90 -6.97 10.22
N LYS A 152 -12.75 -5.81 9.55
CA LYS A 152 -13.86 -5.03 8.96
C LYS A 152 -14.52 -5.73 7.77
N LYS A 153 -13.72 -6.24 6.82
CA LYS A 153 -14.22 -7.00 5.66
C LYS A 153 -14.48 -8.43 6.10
N GLY A 154 -15.58 -8.63 6.85
CA GLY A 154 -16.02 -9.94 7.35
C GLY A 154 -15.71 -11.06 6.34
N SER A 155 -15.03 -12.09 6.83
CA SER A 155 -14.52 -13.27 6.12
C SER A 155 -15.39 -13.73 4.94
N ARG A 156 -15.23 -13.12 3.75
CA ARG A 156 -15.82 -13.65 2.52
C ARG A 156 -15.12 -14.99 2.23
N MET A 157 -15.87 -16.09 2.29
CA MET A 157 -15.36 -17.43 2.01
C MET A 157 -14.53 -17.44 0.72
N LEU A 158 -13.44 -18.21 0.74
CA LEU A 158 -12.55 -18.43 -0.40
C LEU A 158 -13.37 -18.92 -1.59
N LYS A 159 -13.33 -18.19 -2.70
CA LYS A 159 -13.82 -18.71 -3.99
C LYS A 159 -12.64 -19.29 -4.74
N LYS A 160 -12.87 -20.33 -5.53
CA LYS A 160 -11.84 -21.01 -6.34
C LYS A 160 -11.03 -20.04 -7.23
N ILE A 161 -11.64 -18.91 -7.60
CA ILE A 161 -11.06 -17.80 -8.36
C ILE A 161 -9.95 -17.08 -7.58
N ASP A 162 -10.01 -17.03 -6.24
CA ASP A 162 -9.02 -16.35 -5.39
C ASP A 162 -7.62 -17.00 -5.48
N PHE A 163 -7.53 -18.21 -6.05
CA PHE A 163 -6.30 -18.99 -6.21
C PHE A 163 -5.75 -18.98 -7.65
N LEU A 164 -6.41 -18.30 -8.58
CA LEU A 164 -5.93 -18.17 -9.95
C LEU A 164 -4.98 -16.98 -10.00
N SER A 165 -3.68 -17.26 -10.17
CA SER A 165 -2.72 -16.26 -10.63
C SER A 165 -3.22 -15.70 -11.98
N PRO A 166 -3.16 -14.38 -12.24
CA PRO A 166 -3.29 -13.90 -13.59
C PRO A 166 -2.18 -14.58 -14.40
N SER A 167 -2.55 -15.43 -15.36
CA SER A 167 -1.60 -15.82 -16.41
C SER A 167 -1.27 -14.54 -17.14
N ILE A 168 -0.08 -14.00 -16.91
CA ILE A 168 0.48 -12.95 -17.76
C ILE A 168 0.70 -13.65 -19.11
N ALA A 169 -0.17 -13.32 -20.07
CA ALA A 169 -0.02 -13.64 -21.49
C ALA A 169 0.69 -12.47 -22.17
#